data_AF-A0A1A6ALR6-F1
#
_entry.id   AF-A0A1A6ALR6-F1
#
_cell.length_a   1.000
_cell.length_b   1.000
_cell.length_c   1.000
_cell.angle_alpha   90.00
_cell.angle_beta   90.00
_cell.angle_gamma   90.00
#
_symmetry.space_group_name_H-M   'P 1'
#
loop_
_entity.id
_entity.type
_entity.pdbx_description
1 polymer ?
#
loop_
_entity_poly.entity_id
_entity_poly.type
_entity_poly.pdbx_seq_one_letter_code
_entity_poly.pdbx_strand_id
1 'polypeptide(L)'
;MEILFYSGEIAGFITQPRFVLQEGSSKEKAITYSADFLVLHNDGSYEIEDTKGYESEQWKRTYKQFKLRYPSIDLKVLKYV
;
A
#
# COMPACT_ATOMS: atom_id res chain seq x y z
N MET A 1 5.43 -13.74 4.95
CA MET A 1 5.90 -12.56 5.70
C MET A 1 6.56 -12.91 7.03
N GLU A 2 6.00 -13.79 7.88
CA GLU A 2 6.67 -14.16 9.16
C GLU A 2 8.11 -14.68 8.98
N ILE A 3 8.35 -15.55 8.00
CA ILE A 3 9.69 -16.10 7.74
C ILE A 3 10.70 -14.98 7.39
N LEU A 4 10.29 -13.99 6.59
CA LEU A 4 11.15 -12.86 6.19
C LEU A 4 11.51 -11.97 7.38
N PHE A 5 10.55 -11.74 8.29
CA PHE A 5 10.78 -10.99 9.51
C PHE A 5 11.76 -11.72 10.44
N TYR A 6 11.57 -13.02 10.66
CA TYR A 6 12.48 -13.82 11.50
C TYR A 6 13.87 -14.02 10.87
N SER A 7 13.98 -14.02 9.54
CA SER A 7 15.26 -14.00 8.82
C SER A 7 15.99 -12.65 8.91
N GLY A 8 15.34 -11.60 9.43
CA GLY A 8 15.91 -10.25 9.53
C GLY A 8 15.97 -9.51 8.19
N GLU A 9 15.28 -9.98 7.15
CA GLU A 9 15.26 -9.33 5.84
C GLU A 9 14.39 -8.05 5.83
N ILE A 10 13.37 -8.01 6.69
CA ILE A 10 12.45 -6.89 6.84
C ILE A 10 12.42 -6.42 8.30
N ALA A 11 12.28 -5.12 8.51
CA ALA A 11 12.13 -4.53 9.83
C ALA A 11 10.76 -4.84 10.46
N GLY A 12 9.76 -5.10 9.63
CA GLY A 12 8.42 -5.46 10.08
C GLY A 12 7.42 -5.48 8.94
N PHE A 13 6.17 -5.83 9.25
CA PHE A 13 5.07 -5.74 8.30
C PHE A 13 3.76 -5.42 9.01
N ILE A 14 2.85 -4.76 8.30
CA ILE A 14 1.50 -4.42 8.75
C ILE A 14 0.52 -5.06 7.78
N THR A 15 -0.49 -5.73 8.33
CA THR A 15 -1.60 -6.29 7.56
C THR A 15 -2.71 -5.25 7.42
N GLN A 16 -3.35 -5.22 6.26
CA GLN A 16 -4.46 -4.33 5.94
C GLN A 16 -4.26 -2.84 6.32
N PRO A 17 -3.11 -2.23 5.94
CA PRO A 17 -2.86 -0.82 6.21
C PRO A 17 -3.90 0.06 5.51
N ARG A 18 -4.29 1.16 6.17
CA ARG A 18 -5.21 2.17 5.61
C ARG A 18 -4.47 3.47 5.37
N PHE A 19 -4.45 3.92 4.13
CA PHE A 19 -3.84 5.17 3.69
C PHE A 19 -4.90 6.19 3.33
N VAL A 20 -4.76 7.41 3.81
CA VAL A 20 -5.67 8.51 3.46
C VAL A 20 -5.15 9.19 2.20
N LEU A 21 -5.80 8.95 1.07
CA LEU A 21 -5.46 9.59 -0.21
C LEU A 21 -5.97 11.02 -0.25
N GLN A 22 -7.20 11.21 0.22
CA GLN A 22 -7.84 12.50 0.32
C GLN A 22 -8.54 12.62 1.66
N GLU A 23 -8.22 13.68 2.38
CA GLU A 23 -8.86 13.99 3.64
C GLU A 23 -10.33 14.33 3.40
N GLY A 24 -11.19 13.78 4.26
CA GLY A 24 -12.60 14.12 4.25
C GLY A 24 -12.81 15.52 4.81
N SER A 25 -13.84 16.20 4.34
CA SER A 25 -14.31 17.46 4.90
C SER A 25 -15.62 17.23 5.63
N SER A 26 -16.15 18.22 6.35
CA SER A 26 -17.43 18.14 7.06
C SER A 26 -18.62 17.74 6.18
N LYS A 27 -18.47 17.80 4.84
CA LYS A 27 -19.47 17.42 3.84
C LYS A 27 -19.11 16.19 3.00
N GLU A 28 -17.83 15.80 2.95
CA GLU A 28 -17.34 14.78 2.02
C GLU A 28 -16.53 13.72 2.75
N LYS A 29 -16.79 12.44 2.43
CA LYS A 29 -16.07 11.32 3.04
C LYS A 29 -14.63 11.27 2.54
N ALA A 30 -13.71 10.95 3.45
CA ALA A 30 -12.31 10.73 3.09
C ALA A 30 -12.17 9.57 2.10
N ILE A 31 -11.27 9.72 1.13
CA ILE A 31 -10.89 8.65 0.22
C ILE A 31 -9.71 7.94 0.87
N THR A 32 -9.95 6.70 1.29
CA THR A 32 -8.90 5.84 1.85
C THR A 32 -8.61 4.68 0.92
N TYR A 33 -7.34 4.34 0.79
CA TYR A 33 -6.87 3.14 0.12
C TYR A 33 -6.43 2.13 1.17
N SER A 34 -6.93 0.91 1.05
CA SER A 34 -6.49 -0.23 1.86
C SER A 34 -5.73 -1.20 0.96
N ALA A 35 -4.55 -1.62 1.40
CA ALA A 35 -3.77 -2.67 0.75
C ALA A 35 -3.79 -3.94 1.59
N ASP A 36 -3.23 -5.05 1.09
CA ASP A 36 -3.15 -6.31 1.85
C ASP A 36 -2.01 -6.29 2.87
N PHE A 37 -0.80 -5.89 2.43
CA PHE A 37 0.38 -5.85 3.27
C PHE A 37 1.21 -4.58 3.05
N LEU A 38 1.78 -4.05 4.12
CA LEU A 38 2.84 -3.04 4.08
C LEU A 38 4.07 -3.62 4.76
N VAL A 39 5.15 -3.75 4.00
CA VAL A 39 6.46 -4.22 4.42
C VAL A 39 7.32 -3.02 4.76
N LEU A 40 7.97 -3.07 5.91
CA LEU A 40 8.96 -2.09 6.35
C LEU A 40 10.33 -2.73 6.16
N HIS A 41 11.16 -2.14 5.30
CA HIS A 41 12.53 -2.60 5.10
C HIS A 41 13.48 -1.99 6.14
N ASN A 42 14.60 -2.67 6.36
CA ASN A 42 15.63 -2.21 7.29
C ASN A 42 16.34 -0.92 6.86
N ASP A 43 16.29 -0.59 5.57
CA ASP A 43 16.84 0.66 5.01
C ASP A 43 15.91 1.88 5.20
N GLY A 44 14.73 1.67 5.80
CA GLY A 44 13.72 2.71 6.01
C GLY A 44 12.78 2.91 4.82
N SER A 45 12.90 2.11 3.76
CA SER A 45 11.94 2.10 2.67
C SER A 45 10.66 1.33 3.04
N TYR A 46 9.57 1.70 2.37
CA TYR A 46 8.25 1.12 2.58
C TYR A 46 7.78 0.48 1.28
N GLU A 47 7.38 -0.78 1.36
CA GLU A 47 6.86 -1.52 0.23
C GLU A 47 5.43 -1.99 0.53
N ILE A 48 4.49 -1.68 -0.34
CA ILE A 48 3.11 -2.15 -0.23
C ILE A 48 2.92 -3.31 -1.19
N GLU A 49 2.42 -4.44 -0.70
CA GLU A 49 1.97 -5.57 -1.52
C GLU A 49 0.44 -5.62 -1.56
N ASP A 50 -0.13 -5.47 -2.76
CA ASP A 50 -1.57 -5.55 -3.04
C ASP A 50 -1.83 -6.72 -4.02
N THR A 51 -2.54 -7.75 -3.56
CA THR A 51 -2.82 -8.96 -4.34
C THR A 51 -4.13 -8.79 -5.11
N LYS A 52 -4.07 -8.05 -6.23
CA LYS A 52 -5.26 -7.86 -7.09
C LYS A 52 -5.19 -8.72 -8.34
N GLY A 53 -6.15 -9.64 -8.46
CA GLY A 53 -6.37 -10.40 -9.70
C GLY A 53 -6.91 -9.52 -10.86
N TYR A 54 -7.56 -8.38 -10.57
CA TYR A 54 -8.11 -7.49 -11.59
C TYR A 54 -7.78 -6.01 -11.35
N GLU A 55 -7.01 -5.43 -12.26
CA GLU A 55 -6.69 -4.01 -12.28
C GLU A 55 -7.85 -3.21 -12.90
N SER A 56 -8.77 -2.72 -12.07
CA SER A 56 -9.82 -1.82 -12.53
C SER A 56 -9.27 -0.42 -12.86
N GLU A 57 -9.94 0.32 -13.76
CA GLU A 57 -9.58 1.71 -14.06
C GLU A 57 -9.66 2.63 -12.82
N GLN A 58 -10.54 2.30 -11.86
CA GLN A 58 -10.60 2.97 -10.57
C GLN A 58 -9.31 2.73 -9.78
N TRP A 59 -8.80 1.50 -9.75
CA TRP A 59 -7.55 1.18 -9.07
C TRP A 59 -6.37 1.95 -9.68
N LYS A 60 -6.27 2.05 -11.01
CA LYS A 60 -5.20 2.84 -11.66
C LYS A 60 -5.24 4.32 -11.27
N ARG A 61 -6.43 4.90 -11.11
CA ARG A 61 -6.60 6.29 -10.62
C ARG A 61 -6.17 6.43 -9.17
N THR A 62 -6.63 5.53 -8.31
CA THR A 62 -6.26 5.46 -6.89
C THR A 62 -4.75 5.29 -6.72
N TYR A 63 -4.12 4.41 -7.51
CA TYR A 63 -2.67 4.20 -7.54
C TYR A 63 -1.91 5.47 -7.91
N LYS A 64 -2.34 6.18 -8.96
CA LYS A 64 -1.73 7.46 -9.35
C LYS A 64 -1.85 8.50 -8.24
N GLN A 65 -3.00 8.60 -7.57
CA GLN A 65 -3.18 9.53 -6.44
C GLN A 65 -2.29 9.15 -5.26
N PHE A 66 -2.21 7.86 -4.94
CA PHE A 66 -1.33 7.34 -3.89
C PHE A 66 0.12 7.72 -4.16
N LYS A 67 0.63 7.44 -5.36
CA LYS A 67 2.02 7.76 -5.74
C LYS A 67 2.32 9.26 -5.72
N LEU A 68 1.33 10.11 -6.01
CA LEU A 68 1.48 11.56 -5.93
C LEU A 68 1.52 12.05 -4.47
N ARG A 69 0.72 11.45 -3.58
CA ARG A 69 0.64 11.80 -2.16
C ARG A 69 1.82 11.24 -1.37
N TYR A 70 2.25 10.03 -1.71
CA TYR A 70 3.30 9.26 -1.04
C TYR A 70 4.37 8.82 -2.04
N PRO A 71 5.19 9.75 -2.57
CA PRO A 71 6.20 9.43 -3.58
C PRO A 71 7.33 8.53 -3.05
N SER A 72 7.49 8.46 -1.73
CA SER A 72 8.52 7.66 -1.05
C SER A 72 8.11 6.21 -0.76
N ILE A 73 6.87 5.82 -1.07
CA ILE A 73 6.38 4.46 -0.82
C ILE A 73 6.33 3.72 -2.15
N ASP A 74 7.02 2.59 -2.21
CA ASP A 74 6.96 1.71 -3.37
C ASP A 74 5.72 0.81 -3.24
N LEU A 75 4.92 0.72 -4.29
CA LEU A 75 3.69 -0.08 -4.26
C LEU A 75 3.77 -1.11 -5.37
N LYS A 76 3.92 -2.38 -4.94
CA LYS A 76 3.94 -3.56 -5.78
C LYS A 76 2.56 -4.20 -5.83
N VAL A 77 2.10 -4.42 -7.05
CA VAL A 77 0.83 -5.07 -7.32
C VAL A 77 1.14 -6.46 -7.83
N LEU A 78 0.72 -7.46 -7.08
CA LEU A 78 0.89 -8.85 -7.47
C LEU A 78 -0.36 -9.28 -8.23
N LYS A 79 -0.21 -9.45 -9.55
CA LYS A 79 -1.25 -9.94 -10.44
C LYS A 79 -1.14 -11.45 -10.56
N TYR A 80 -2.13 -12.17 -10.05
CA TYR A 80 -2.30 -13.58 -10.40
C TYR A 80 -2.95 -13.67 -11.78
N VAL A 81 -2.23 -14.26 -12.74
CA VAL A 81 -2.67 -14.54 -14.12
C VAL A 81 -3.33 -15.91 -14.16
#